data_AF-A0A269Y188-F1
#
_entry.id   AF-A0A269Y188-F1
#
_cell.length_a   1.000
_cell.length_b   1.000
_cell.length_c   1.000
_cell.angle_alpha   90.00
_cell.angle_beta   90.00
_cell.angle_gamma   90.00
#
_symmetry.space_group_name_H-M   'P 1'
#
loop_
_entity.id
_entity.type
_entity.pdbx_description
1 polymer ?
#
loop_
_entity_poly.entity_id
_entity_poly.type
_entity_poly.pdbx_seq_one_letter_code
_entity_poly.pdbx_strand_id
1 'polypeptide(L)'
;MTTLPLMPKATAVWLIEKTALSFEQIAAFCGMHPLEVQAIADGEVAQGIVGYDPVANHQLALEEIRRCEATPTARLKILATNNPVRRRSKGARYTPVAKRHDRPDGIAFLLRNYPQLSEQQIVKLLGTTKDTIAKVRDKQHWNTPNIKPRDPVTVGLCSQTDLNAAVADANARLEREGAEIPVPALDAGDLDFSAE
;
A
#
# COMPACT_ATOMS: atom_id res chain seq x y z
N MET A 1 -22.53 -1.86 -19.09
CA MET A 1 -21.07 -1.78 -18.95
C MET A 1 -20.52 -3.18 -19.15
N THR A 2 -19.84 -3.45 -20.26
CA THR A 2 -19.17 -4.72 -20.53
C THR A 2 -17.83 -4.71 -19.79
N THR A 3 -17.75 -5.45 -18.69
CA THR A 3 -16.51 -5.60 -17.92
C THR A 3 -15.54 -6.47 -18.70
N LEU A 4 -14.35 -5.93 -19.00
CA LEU A 4 -13.29 -6.61 -19.74
C LEU A 4 -12.23 -7.21 -18.78
N PRO A 5 -11.49 -8.25 -19.20
CA PRO A 5 -10.37 -8.79 -18.43
C PRO A 5 -9.25 -7.75 -18.26
N LEU A 6 -8.50 -7.86 -17.16
CA LEU A 6 -7.46 -6.88 -16.78
C LEU A 6 -6.35 -6.72 -17.83
N MET A 7 -5.99 -7.82 -18.51
CA MET A 7 -4.95 -7.84 -19.55
C MET A 7 -5.49 -8.51 -20.82
N PRO A 8 -6.28 -7.80 -21.64
CA PRO A 8 -7.02 -8.41 -22.75
C PRO A 8 -6.17 -9.19 -23.75
N LYS A 9 -5.03 -8.65 -24.19
CA LYS A 9 -4.14 -9.31 -25.16
C LYS A 9 -3.45 -10.54 -24.57
N ALA A 10 -2.92 -10.45 -23.36
CA ALA A 10 -2.29 -11.59 -22.69
C ALA A 10 -3.32 -12.68 -22.32
N THR A 11 -4.55 -12.28 -21.99
CA THR A 11 -5.66 -13.22 -21.73
C THR A 11 -6.09 -13.91 -23.01
N ALA A 12 -6.14 -13.20 -24.14
CA ALA A 12 -6.40 -13.80 -25.45
C ALA A 12 -5.33 -14.83 -25.83
N VAL A 13 -4.03 -14.51 -25.65
CA VAL A 13 -2.93 -15.48 -25.86
C VAL A 13 -3.18 -16.76 -25.05
N TRP A 14 -3.48 -16.63 -23.76
CA TRP A 14 -3.73 -17.79 -22.90
C TRP A 14 -4.96 -18.59 -23.35
N LEU A 15 -6.07 -17.92 -23.70
CA LEU A 15 -7.29 -18.59 -24.14
C LEU A 15 -7.09 -19.33 -25.47
N ILE A 16 -6.36 -18.74 -26.43
CA ILE A 16 -6.01 -19.38 -27.70
C ILE A 16 -5.17 -20.64 -27.45
N GLU A 17 -4.20 -20.58 -26.53
CA GLU A 17 -3.29 -21.69 -26.26
C GLU A 17 -3.89 -22.82 -25.41
N LYS A 18 -4.84 -22.50 -24.51
CA LYS A 18 -5.29 -23.41 -23.45
C LYS A 18 -6.75 -23.85 -23.57
N THR A 19 -7.50 -23.34 -24.55
CA THR A 19 -8.93 -23.64 -24.72
C THR A 19 -9.28 -23.89 -26.20
N ALA A 20 -10.41 -24.54 -26.45
CA ALA A 20 -10.96 -24.77 -27.78
C ALA A 20 -12.02 -23.72 -28.18
N LEU A 21 -11.96 -22.51 -27.60
CA LEU A 21 -12.90 -21.44 -27.88
C LEU A 21 -12.71 -20.84 -29.28
N SER A 22 -13.80 -20.36 -29.87
CA SER A 22 -13.75 -19.67 -31.16
C SER A 22 -13.12 -18.28 -31.04
N PHE A 23 -12.54 -17.78 -32.14
CA PHE A 23 -11.98 -16.43 -32.17
C PHE A 23 -13.03 -15.35 -31.86
N GLU A 24 -14.29 -15.56 -32.23
CA GLU A 24 -15.39 -14.65 -31.89
C GLU A 24 -15.69 -14.63 -30.39
N GLN A 25 -15.62 -15.78 -29.71
CA GLN A 25 -15.84 -15.89 -28.27
C GLN A 25 -14.73 -15.18 -27.49
N ILE A 26 -13.48 -15.38 -27.90
CA ILE A 26 -12.30 -14.74 -27.30
C ILE A 26 -12.33 -13.23 -27.57
N ALA A 27 -12.66 -12.81 -28.79
CA ALA A 27 -12.84 -11.42 -29.18
C ALA A 27 -13.90 -10.71 -28.32
N ALA A 28 -15.07 -11.33 -28.16
CA ALA A 28 -16.16 -10.80 -27.35
C ALA A 28 -15.79 -10.69 -25.86
N PHE A 29 -15.01 -11.63 -25.33
CA PHE A 29 -14.56 -11.61 -23.94
C PHE A 29 -13.48 -10.57 -23.68
N CYS A 30 -12.46 -10.50 -24.54
CA CYS A 30 -11.34 -9.58 -24.42
C CYS A 30 -11.64 -8.17 -24.96
N GLY A 31 -12.77 -7.97 -25.64
CA GLY A 31 -13.15 -6.67 -26.20
C GLY A 31 -12.27 -6.24 -27.38
N MET A 32 -11.86 -7.21 -28.21
CA MET A 32 -11.02 -6.99 -29.41
C MET A 32 -11.74 -7.49 -30.66
N HIS A 33 -11.25 -7.12 -31.84
CA HIS A 33 -11.80 -7.63 -33.09
C HIS A 33 -11.37 -9.09 -33.32
N PRO A 34 -12.21 -9.97 -33.92
CA PRO A 34 -11.80 -11.35 -34.23
C PRO A 34 -10.52 -11.46 -35.07
N LEU A 35 -10.28 -10.50 -35.98
CA LEU A 35 -9.05 -10.42 -36.75
C LEU A 35 -7.80 -10.16 -35.89
N GLU A 36 -7.94 -9.43 -34.78
CA GLU A 36 -6.83 -9.26 -33.83
C GLU A 36 -6.53 -10.56 -33.10
N VAL A 37 -7.56 -11.32 -32.71
CA VAL A 37 -7.40 -12.65 -32.10
C VAL A 37 -6.71 -13.61 -33.07
N GLN A 38 -7.10 -13.57 -34.35
CA GLN A 38 -6.47 -14.36 -35.40
C GLN A 38 -4.99 -13.99 -35.57
N ALA A 39 -4.67 -12.69 -35.67
CA ALA A 39 -3.28 -12.24 -35.77
C ALA A 39 -2.44 -12.58 -34.51
N ILE A 40 -3.07 -12.76 -33.34
CA ILE A 40 -2.42 -13.28 -32.13
C ILE A 40 -2.17 -14.79 -32.27
N ALA A 41 -3.15 -15.56 -32.76
CA ALA A 41 -3.02 -17.00 -33.01
C ALA A 41 -1.96 -17.32 -34.07
N ASP A 42 -1.86 -16.48 -35.10
CA ASP A 42 -0.86 -16.56 -36.17
C ASP A 42 0.53 -16.08 -35.71
N GLY A 43 0.63 -15.50 -34.50
CA GLY A 43 1.88 -15.05 -33.91
C GLY A 43 2.43 -13.74 -34.48
N GLU A 44 1.60 -12.91 -35.09
CA GLU A 44 2.02 -11.63 -35.70
C GLU A 44 2.02 -10.46 -34.69
N VAL A 45 1.02 -10.38 -33.81
CA VAL A 45 0.76 -9.18 -32.97
C VAL A 45 1.21 -9.34 -31.51
N ALA A 46 1.41 -10.58 -31.04
CA ALA A 46 1.66 -10.89 -29.63
C ALA A 46 3.01 -11.57 -29.36
N GLN A 47 3.99 -11.43 -30.27
CA GLN A 47 5.32 -12.00 -30.07
C GLN A 47 5.93 -11.50 -28.75
N GLY A 48 6.23 -12.43 -27.83
CA GLY A 48 6.81 -12.13 -26.52
C GLY A 48 5.82 -11.78 -25.41
N ILE A 49 4.50 -11.77 -25.66
CA ILE A 49 3.50 -11.63 -24.61
C ILE A 49 3.30 -12.98 -23.91
N VAL A 50 3.62 -13.04 -22.62
CA VAL A 50 3.33 -14.21 -21.78
C VAL A 50 1.83 -14.28 -21.50
N GLY A 51 1.21 -15.43 -21.79
CA GLY A 51 -0.22 -15.65 -21.55
C GLY A 51 -0.62 -15.39 -20.09
N TYR A 52 -1.70 -14.65 -19.90
CA TYR A 52 -2.27 -14.34 -18.58
C TYR A 52 -3.47 -15.23 -18.30
N ASP A 53 -3.35 -16.11 -17.31
CA ASP A 53 -4.38 -17.08 -16.96
C ASP A 53 -5.60 -16.40 -16.28
N PRO A 54 -6.77 -16.34 -16.94
CA PRO A 54 -7.96 -15.72 -16.37
C PRO A 54 -8.63 -16.57 -15.28
N VAL A 55 -8.35 -17.88 -15.23
CA VAL A 55 -8.90 -18.80 -14.22
C VAL A 55 -8.11 -18.68 -12.93
N ALA A 56 -6.78 -18.72 -13.01
CA ALA A 56 -5.90 -18.56 -11.85
C ALA A 56 -6.06 -17.19 -11.17
N ASN A 57 -6.42 -16.16 -11.94
CA ASN A 57 -6.64 -14.80 -11.44
C ASN A 57 -8.11 -14.50 -11.09
N HIS A 58 -8.97 -15.53 -11.00
CA HIS A 58 -10.37 -15.40 -10.61
C HIS A 58 -11.21 -14.45 -11.48
N GLN A 59 -10.82 -14.26 -12.75
CA GLN A 59 -11.60 -13.50 -13.73
C GLN A 59 -12.60 -14.38 -14.47
N LEU A 60 -12.33 -15.69 -14.56
CA LEU A 60 -13.19 -16.62 -15.28
C LEU A 60 -13.24 -17.98 -14.56
N ALA A 61 -14.39 -18.66 -14.63
CA ALA A 61 -14.53 -20.00 -14.07
C ALA A 61 -14.18 -21.05 -15.13
N LEU A 62 -13.51 -22.15 -14.73
CA LEU A 62 -13.20 -23.24 -15.66
C LEU A 62 -14.48 -23.86 -16.27
N GLU A 63 -15.55 -23.96 -15.48
CA GLU A 63 -16.84 -24.46 -15.97
C GLU A 63 -17.47 -23.56 -17.04
N GLU A 64 -17.19 -22.25 -16.98
CA GLU A 64 -17.66 -21.29 -17.98
C GLU A 64 -16.92 -21.46 -19.32
N ILE A 65 -15.62 -21.82 -19.27
CA ILE A 65 -14.85 -22.19 -20.48
C ILE A 65 -15.49 -23.42 -21.11
N ARG A 66 -15.68 -24.50 -20.35
CA ARG A 66 -16.24 -25.76 -20.85
C ARG A 66 -17.62 -25.57 -21.48
N ARG A 67 -18.48 -24.76 -20.85
CA ARG A 67 -19.81 -24.42 -21.37
C ARG A 67 -19.72 -23.75 -22.75
N CYS A 68 -18.77 -22.83 -22.92
CA CYS A 68 -18.58 -22.10 -24.18
C CYS A 68 -17.84 -22.92 -25.24
N GLU A 69 -16.94 -23.83 -24.86
CA GLU A 69 -16.31 -24.80 -25.77
C GLU A 69 -17.35 -25.75 -26.40
N ALA A 70 -18.34 -26.18 -25.61
CA ALA A 70 -19.42 -27.02 -26.10
C ALA A 70 -20.48 -26.26 -26.93
N THR A 71 -20.49 -24.93 -26.92
CA THR A 71 -21.49 -24.11 -27.61
C THR A 71 -20.83 -22.88 -28.24
N PRO A 72 -20.47 -22.92 -29.53
CA PRO A 72 -19.74 -21.83 -30.19
C PRO A 72 -20.47 -20.48 -30.20
N THR A 73 -21.80 -20.47 -30.07
CA THR A 73 -22.63 -19.25 -30.01
C THR A 73 -22.71 -18.64 -28.61
N ALA A 74 -22.27 -19.37 -27.57
CA ALA A 74 -22.29 -18.89 -26.20
C ALA A 74 -21.17 -17.87 -25.98
N ARG A 75 -21.45 -16.85 -25.17
CA ARG A 75 -20.46 -15.83 -24.78
C ARG A 75 -19.98 -16.09 -23.35
N LEU A 76 -18.67 -15.95 -23.14
CA LEU A 76 -18.03 -16.00 -21.84
C LEU A 76 -18.51 -14.84 -20.95
N LYS A 77 -18.77 -15.14 -19.68
CA LYS A 77 -19.10 -14.14 -18.66
C LYS A 77 -17.94 -14.01 -17.68
N ILE A 78 -17.43 -12.79 -17.54
CA ILE A 78 -16.42 -12.46 -16.52
C ILE A 78 -17.03 -12.60 -15.13
N LEU A 79 -16.27 -13.20 -14.22
CA LEU A 79 -16.65 -13.26 -12.81
C LEU A 79 -16.59 -11.84 -12.23
N ALA A 80 -17.65 -11.45 -11.51
CA ALA A 80 -17.65 -10.18 -10.79
C ALA A 80 -16.56 -10.23 -9.70
N THR A 81 -15.40 -9.66 -9.99
CA THR A 81 -14.29 -9.67 -9.05
C THR A 81 -14.62 -8.71 -7.92
N ASN A 82 -14.98 -9.24 -6.75
CA ASN A 82 -14.90 -8.51 -5.49
C ASN A 82 -13.42 -8.46 -5.09
N ASN A 83 -12.61 -7.68 -5.81
CA ASN A 83 -11.24 -7.41 -5.36
C ASN A 83 -11.27 -6.08 -4.61
N PRO A 84 -11.45 -6.06 -3.27
CA PRO A 84 -11.12 -4.88 -2.52
C PRO A 84 -9.63 -4.68 -2.74
N VAL A 85 -9.28 -3.66 -3.54
CA VAL A 85 -7.89 -3.22 -3.73
C VAL A 85 -7.25 -3.21 -2.36
N ARG A 86 -6.37 -4.19 -2.10
CA ARG A 86 -5.68 -4.32 -0.82
C ARG A 86 -4.79 -3.09 -0.75
N ARG A 87 -5.31 -2.01 -0.15
CA ARG A 87 -4.56 -0.77 0.05
C ARG A 87 -3.25 -1.21 0.69
N ARG A 88 -2.14 -1.07 -0.04
CA ARG A 88 -0.81 -1.35 0.51
C ARG A 88 -0.77 -0.69 1.88
N SER A 89 -0.41 -1.46 2.92
CA SER A 89 -0.09 -0.87 4.22
C SER A 89 0.88 0.27 3.93
N LYS A 90 0.47 1.52 4.24
CA LYS A 90 1.28 2.70 3.96
C LYS A 90 2.69 2.42 4.51
N GLY A 91 3.64 2.19 3.62
CA GLY A 91 5.04 2.00 4.00
C GLY A 91 5.56 3.28 4.65
N ALA A 92 6.74 3.20 5.28
CA ALA A 92 7.40 4.39 5.82
C ALA A 92 7.42 5.48 4.74
N ARG A 93 6.80 6.63 5.04
CA ARG A 93 6.74 7.75 4.10
C ARG A 93 8.16 8.22 3.82
N TYR A 94 8.45 8.50 2.55
CA TYR A 94 9.70 9.13 2.18
C TYR A 94 9.79 10.51 2.85
N THR A 95 10.73 10.68 3.77
CA THR A 95 10.97 11.97 4.42
C THR A 95 11.98 12.77 3.57
N PRO A 96 11.58 13.93 3.00
CA PRO A 96 12.42 14.74 2.12
C PRO A 96 13.79 15.10 2.71
N VAL A 97 14.79 15.29 1.85
CA VAL A 97 16.18 15.56 2.28
C VAL A 97 16.28 16.81 3.17
N ALA A 98 15.58 17.89 2.79
CA ALA A 98 15.54 19.13 3.56
C ALA A 98 15.11 18.93 5.03
N LYS A 99 14.22 17.97 5.27
CA LYS A 99 13.67 17.66 6.61
C LYS A 99 14.45 16.57 7.36
N ARG A 100 15.58 16.07 6.83
CA ARG A 100 16.38 15.06 7.55
C ARG A 100 17.08 15.67 8.76
N HIS A 101 17.41 16.96 8.70
CA HIS A 101 18.09 17.67 9.78
C HIS A 101 17.19 17.88 11.00
N ASP A 102 15.87 17.99 10.82
CA ASP A 102 14.89 18.12 11.90
C ASP A 102 14.52 16.79 12.55
N ARG A 103 15.00 15.67 12.00
CA ARG A 103 14.61 14.32 12.46
C ARG A 103 15.07 14.02 13.89
N PRO A 104 16.30 14.37 14.31
CA PRO A 104 16.73 14.25 15.70
C PRO A 104 15.87 15.06 16.68
N ASP A 105 15.41 16.25 16.29
CA ASP A 105 14.53 17.11 17.09
C ASP A 105 13.16 16.44 17.33
N GLY A 106 12.58 15.86 16.28
CA GLY A 106 11.35 15.08 16.37
C GLY A 106 11.51 13.80 17.21
N ILE A 107 12.63 13.11 17.10
CA ILE A 107 12.93 11.93 17.93
C ILE A 107 13.02 12.35 19.41
N ALA A 108 13.75 13.42 19.71
CA ALA A 108 13.90 13.92 21.08
C ALA A 108 12.55 14.32 21.69
N PHE A 109 11.66 14.94 20.90
CA PHE A 109 10.30 15.26 21.31
C PHE A 109 9.47 14.01 21.62
N LEU A 110 9.50 13.00 20.75
CA LEU A 110 8.75 11.75 20.98
C LEU A 110 9.25 10.99 22.21
N LEU A 111 10.57 10.91 22.40
CA LEU A 111 11.17 10.25 23.56
C LEU A 111 10.79 10.95 24.89
N ARG A 112 10.63 12.28 24.87
CA ARG A 112 10.22 13.06 26.04
C ARG A 112 8.72 12.98 26.32
N ASN A 113 7.89 13.21 25.30
CA ASN A 113 6.46 13.45 25.48
C ASN A 113 5.60 12.20 25.29
N TYR A 114 6.13 11.19 24.59
CA TYR A 114 5.42 9.94 24.30
C TYR A 114 6.28 8.72 24.66
N PRO A 115 6.67 8.54 25.94
CA PRO A 115 7.53 7.43 26.37
C PRO A 115 6.90 6.04 26.13
N GLN A 116 5.58 5.96 25.95
CA GLN A 116 4.89 4.73 25.57
C GLN A 116 5.20 4.27 24.13
N LEU A 117 5.71 5.14 23.26
CA LEU A 117 6.03 4.74 21.89
C LEU A 117 7.26 3.82 21.87
N SER A 118 7.09 2.64 21.29
CA SER A 118 8.23 1.75 21.05
C SER A 118 9.13 2.29 19.94
N GLU A 119 10.40 1.92 19.94
CA GLU A 119 11.35 2.29 18.87
C GLU A 119 10.86 1.88 17.49
N GLN A 120 10.16 0.73 17.39
CA GLN A 120 9.58 0.28 16.13
C GLN A 120 8.49 1.22 15.62
N GLN A 121 7.68 1.79 16.52
CA GLN A 121 6.66 2.78 16.17
C GLN A 121 7.32 4.10 15.74
N ILE A 122 8.38 4.56 16.44
CA ILE A 122 9.13 5.77 16.07
C ILE A 122 9.81 5.61 14.70
N VAL A 123 10.42 4.44 14.42
CA VAL A 123 11.01 4.11 13.11
C VAL A 123 9.98 4.26 11.99
N LYS A 124 8.78 3.68 12.17
CA LYS A 124 7.70 3.75 11.18
C LYS A 124 7.15 5.16 11.02
N LEU A 125 7.03 5.91 12.12
CA LEU A 125 6.44 7.24 12.15
C LEU A 125 7.33 8.30 11.51
N LEU A 126 8.64 8.31 11.82
CA LEU A 126 9.57 9.36 11.38
C LEU A 126 10.46 8.95 10.20
N GLY A 127 10.45 7.67 9.79
CA GLY A 127 11.35 7.17 8.74
C GLY A 127 12.81 7.27 9.17
N THR A 128 13.13 6.73 10.35
CA THR A 128 14.47 6.72 10.96
C THR A 128 14.92 5.28 11.27
N THR A 129 16.11 5.10 11.83
CA THR A 129 16.62 3.78 12.27
C THR A 129 16.66 3.69 13.80
N LYS A 130 16.64 2.46 14.33
CA LYS A 130 16.79 2.21 15.78
C LYS A 130 18.10 2.78 16.33
N ASP A 131 19.20 2.65 15.57
CA ASP A 131 20.51 3.21 15.92
C ASP A 131 20.45 4.75 16.08
N THR A 132 19.75 5.44 15.19
CA THR A 132 19.58 6.90 15.32
C THR A 132 18.75 7.26 16.56
N ILE A 133 17.70 6.49 16.87
CA ILE A 133 16.90 6.70 18.08
C ILE A 133 17.74 6.52 19.34
N ALA A 134 18.54 5.45 19.42
CA ALA A 134 19.45 5.19 20.53
C ALA A 134 20.47 6.33 20.69
N LYS A 135 21.12 6.76 19.61
CA LYS A 135 22.06 7.88 19.63
C LYS A 135 21.43 9.19 20.12
N VAL A 136 20.18 9.47 19.77
CA VAL A 136 19.48 10.66 20.28
C VAL A 136 19.13 10.50 21.76
N ARG A 137 18.63 9.32 22.18
CA ARG A 137 18.31 9.01 23.58
C ARG A 137 19.54 9.13 24.49
N ASP A 138 20.65 8.56 24.06
CA ASP A 138 21.90 8.48 24.82
C ASP A 138 22.78 9.72 24.61
N LYS A 139 22.29 10.73 23.89
CA LYS A 139 23.00 11.99 23.57
C LYS A 139 24.32 11.77 22.80
N GLN A 140 24.45 10.65 22.10
CA GLN A 140 25.61 10.27 21.26
C GLN A 140 25.46 10.67 19.78
N HIS A 141 24.38 11.33 19.40
CA HIS A 141 24.24 11.86 18.05
C HIS A 141 25.26 12.99 17.81
N TRP A 142 25.87 13.05 16.62
CA TRP A 142 26.89 14.07 16.33
C TRP A 142 26.36 15.52 16.50
N ASN A 143 25.07 15.71 16.26
CA ASN A 143 24.39 17.02 16.41
C ASN A 143 23.77 17.26 17.79
N THR A 144 24.04 16.42 18.81
CA THR A 144 23.46 16.54 20.16
C THR A 144 23.41 17.97 20.71
N PRO A 145 24.46 18.81 20.60
CA PRO A 145 24.43 20.17 21.15
C PRO A 145 23.32 21.06 20.57
N ASN A 146 22.85 20.76 19.36
CA ASN A 146 21.85 21.56 18.66
C ASN A 146 20.46 20.91 18.64
N ILE A 147 20.30 19.71 19.18
CA ILE A 147 19.01 19.01 19.19
C ILE A 147 18.06 19.76 20.13
N LYS A 148 16.94 20.23 19.60
CA LYS A 148 15.87 20.86 20.36
C LYS A 148 14.61 20.03 20.18
N PRO A 149 13.97 19.51 21.25
CA PRO A 149 12.72 18.78 21.11
C PRO A 149 11.66 19.63 20.40
N ARG A 150 11.24 19.24 19.21
CA ARG A 150 10.18 19.91 18.43
C ARG A 150 9.14 18.91 17.97
N ASP A 151 7.87 19.33 17.98
CA ASP A 151 6.77 18.46 17.57
C ASP A 151 6.95 17.99 16.11
N PRO A 152 7.04 16.66 15.86
CA PRO A 152 7.21 16.11 14.52
C PRO A 152 6.06 16.42 13.56
N VAL A 153 4.88 16.78 14.06
CA VAL A 153 3.75 17.26 13.24
C VAL A 153 4.03 18.68 12.76
N THR A 154 4.45 19.57 13.66
CA THR A 154 4.73 20.99 13.35
C THR A 154 5.92 21.15 12.40
N VAL A 155 6.97 20.34 12.54
CA VAL A 155 8.09 20.32 11.57
C VAL A 155 7.74 19.53 10.28
N GLY A 156 6.58 18.87 10.26
CA GLY A 156 6.04 18.14 9.12
C GLY A 156 6.84 16.89 8.75
N LEU A 157 7.29 16.15 9.77
CA LEU A 157 7.87 14.80 9.67
C LEU A 157 6.78 13.71 9.64
N CYS A 158 5.66 13.93 10.35
CA CYS A 158 4.47 13.06 10.30
C CYS A 158 3.18 13.91 10.29
N SER A 159 2.03 13.29 10.02
CA SER A 159 0.74 13.97 10.18
C SER A 159 0.16 13.74 11.59
N GLN A 160 -0.73 14.64 12.03
CA GLN A 160 -1.42 14.47 13.31
C GLN A 160 -2.14 13.12 13.41
N THR A 161 -2.78 12.70 12.31
CA THR A 161 -3.48 11.41 12.24
C THR A 161 -2.54 10.23 12.49
N ASP A 162 -1.31 10.29 11.98
CA ASP A 162 -0.33 9.21 12.17
C ASP A 162 0.21 9.16 13.58
N LEU A 163 0.47 10.34 14.17
CA LEU A 163 0.90 10.43 15.56
C LEU A 163 -0.17 9.86 16.49
N ASN A 164 -1.43 10.28 16.31
CA ASN A 164 -2.56 9.79 17.10
C ASN A 164 -2.73 8.27 16.95
N ALA A 165 -2.60 7.72 15.74
CA ALA A 165 -2.67 6.29 15.50
C ALA A 165 -1.52 5.53 16.20
N ALA A 166 -0.28 6.04 16.12
CA ALA A 166 0.85 5.42 16.78
C ALA A 166 0.72 5.42 18.31
N VAL A 167 0.17 6.49 18.88
CA VAL A 167 -0.11 6.61 20.32
C VAL A 167 -1.23 5.66 20.74
N ALA A 168 -2.33 5.59 19.98
CA ALA A 168 -3.42 4.66 20.25
C ALA A 168 -2.93 3.20 20.23
N ASP A 169 -2.14 2.82 19.23
CA ASP A 169 -1.52 1.49 19.14
C ASP A 169 -0.56 1.20 20.32
N ALA A 170 0.15 2.22 20.80
CA ALA A 170 1.02 2.09 21.96
C ALA A 170 0.22 1.90 23.26
N ASN A 171 -0.84 2.68 23.45
CA ASN A 171 -1.72 2.56 24.62
C ASN A 171 -2.41 1.19 24.64
N ALA A 172 -2.98 0.74 23.52
CA ALA A 172 -3.59 -0.58 23.40
C ALA A 172 -2.60 -1.74 23.63
N ARG A 173 -1.30 -1.51 23.39
CA ARG A 173 -0.24 -2.46 23.76
C ARG A 173 -0.02 -2.49 25.27
N LEU A 174 0.13 -1.32 25.90
CA LEU A 174 0.33 -1.22 27.35
C LEU A 174 -0.87 -1.78 28.13
N GLU A 175 -2.10 -1.52 27.67
CA GLU A 175 -3.32 -2.09 28.26
C GLU A 175 -3.32 -3.63 28.24
N ARG A 176 -2.92 -4.24 27.12
CA ARG A 176 -2.77 -5.71 27.03
C ARG A 176 -1.66 -6.24 27.92
N GLU A 177 -0.62 -5.44 28.15
CA GLU A 177 0.52 -5.79 29.00
C GLU A 177 0.26 -5.48 30.48
N GLY A 178 -0.88 -4.88 30.83
CA GLY A 178 -1.23 -4.46 32.19
C GLY A 178 -0.38 -3.31 32.73
N ALA A 179 0.29 -2.57 31.84
CA ALA A 179 1.15 -1.45 32.20
C ALA A 179 0.39 -0.12 32.24
N GLU A 180 0.81 0.78 33.12
CA GLU A 180 0.23 2.12 33.25
C GLU A 180 0.48 2.94 31.98
N ILE A 181 -0.57 3.58 31.45
CA ILE A 181 -0.46 4.48 30.30
C ILE A 181 0.15 5.80 30.81
N PRO A 182 1.35 6.19 30.34
CA PRO A 182 1.93 7.47 30.69
C PRO A 182 1.04 8.60 30.18
N VAL A 183 0.71 9.55 31.06
CA VAL A 183 0.09 10.81 30.64
C VAL A 183 1.10 11.55 29.77
N PRO A 184 0.77 11.93 28.53
CA PRO A 184 1.68 12.72 27.71
C PRO A 184 2.08 13.99 28.44
N ALA A 185 3.38 14.28 28.49
CA ALA A 185 3.90 15.53 29.03
C ALA A 185 3.61 16.68 28.06
N LEU A 186 2.34 16.99 27.82
CA LEU A 186 1.94 18.22 27.15
C LEU A 186 1.96 19.32 28.22
N ASP A 187 3.10 19.99 28.36
CA ASP A 187 3.19 21.23 29.14
C ASP A 187 2.12 22.19 28.60
N ALA A 188 1.22 22.61 29.49
CA ALA A 188 0.15 23.58 29.24
C ALA A 188 0.71 25.02 29.07
N GLY A 189 1.65 25.20 28.15
CA GLY A 189 2.53 26.38 28.11
C GLY A 189 2.35 27.36 26.95
N ASP A 190 1.80 26.96 25.79
CA ASP A 190 1.79 27.82 24.58
C ASP A 190 0.40 27.95 23.93
N LEU A 191 -0.65 28.10 24.73
CA LEU A 191 -1.93 28.66 24.27
C LEU A 191 -2.10 30.06 24.87
N ASP A 192 -1.21 30.97 24.49
CA ASP A 192 -1.43 32.41 24.68
C ASP A 192 -2.48 32.89 23.67
N PHE A 193 -3.76 32.75 24.04
CA PHE A 193 -4.85 33.50 23.46
C PHE A 193 -4.97 34.85 24.19
N SER A 194 -3.92 35.67 24.19
CA SER A 194 -4.07 37.09 24.47
C SER A 194 -4.50 37.78 23.17
N ALA A 195 -5.81 37.78 22.96
CA ALA A 195 -6.47 38.70 22.05
C ALA A 195 -6.72 40.02 22.80
N GLU A 196 -6.07 41.08 22.35
CA GLU A 196 -6.57 42.46 22.38
C GLU A 196 -6.39 43.07 20.98
#